data_AF-A0A429FPM9-F1
#
_entry.id   AF-A0A429FPM9-F1
#
_cell.length_a   1.000
_cell.length_b   1.000
_cell.length_c   1.000
_cell.angle_alpha   90.00
_cell.angle_beta   90.00
_cell.angle_gamma   90.00
#
_symmetry.space_group_name_H-M   'P 1'
#
loop_
_entity.id
_entity.type
_entity.pdbx_description
1 polymer ?
#
loop_
_entity_poly.entity_id
_entity_poly.type
_entity_poly.pdbx_seq_one_letter_code
_entity_poly.pdbx_strand_id
1 'polypeptide(L)'
;MADVGAAVRKLLEQRNLFLKTEHDGREKIVYVCVDDGAPGGLPVGHVIGKAGGVWLAYARVPQGDYFGSAQVALGLTTCDEAVRAVLDHARYSDILRAVERSSGGVAKTYTAVVDPGHAEWLGTLEEPAGITLLGDGKVRFTESAIAYLRKPPPPLSLFVEVQGDRLILDFMTYDLTPDR
;
A
#
# COMPACT_ATOMS: atom_id res chain seq x y z
N MET A 1 20.77 -9.42 2.86
CA MET A 1 19.53 -8.72 3.27
C MET A 1 19.90 -7.32 3.72
N ALA A 2 19.24 -6.27 3.25
CA ALA A 2 19.45 -4.93 3.81
C ALA A 2 19.10 -4.95 5.30
N ASP A 3 20.04 -4.55 6.15
CA ASP A 3 19.81 -4.53 7.59
C ASP A 3 19.01 -3.27 7.92
N VAL A 4 17.70 -3.45 8.14
CA VAL A 4 16.79 -2.40 8.58
C VAL A 4 16.33 -2.64 10.02
N GLY A 5 16.04 -1.58 10.77
CA GLY A 5 15.59 -1.67 12.15
C GLY A 5 14.27 -2.41 12.31
N ALA A 6 14.00 -2.91 13.53
CA ALA A 6 12.81 -3.70 13.85
C ALA A 6 11.49 -2.99 13.54
N ALA A 7 11.44 -1.67 13.72
CA ALA A 7 10.25 -0.87 13.40
C ALA A 7 9.94 -0.86 11.89
N VAL A 8 10.96 -0.78 11.03
CA VAL A 8 10.78 -0.85 9.56
C VAL A 8 10.36 -2.26 9.15
N ARG A 9 10.97 -3.30 9.73
CA ARG A 9 10.54 -4.70 9.45
C ARG A 9 9.07 -4.93 9.77
N LYS A 10 8.61 -4.47 10.94
CA LYS A 10 7.19 -4.58 11.33
C LYS A 10 6.28 -3.86 10.34
N LEU A 11 6.67 -2.69 9.82
CA LEU A 11 5.90 -1.96 8.81
C LEU A 11 5.85 -2.71 7.47
N LEU A 12 6.95 -3.32 7.06
CA LEU A 12 7.01 -4.13 5.84
C LEU A 12 6.08 -5.35 5.97
N GLU A 13 6.18 -6.09 7.08
CA GLU A 13 5.31 -7.24 7.36
C GLU A 13 3.83 -6.86 7.37
N GLN A 14 3.46 -5.77 8.05
CA GLN A 14 2.09 -5.25 8.09
C GLN A 14 1.51 -4.93 6.71
N ARG A 15 2.37 -4.64 5.73
CA ARG A 15 1.97 -4.27 4.36
C ARG A 15 2.25 -5.38 3.34
N ASN A 16 2.60 -6.60 3.80
CA ASN A 16 3.01 -7.72 2.96
C ASN A 16 4.14 -7.36 1.98
N LEU A 17 5.17 -6.68 2.50
CA LEU A 17 6.32 -6.22 1.74
C LEU A 17 7.58 -6.90 2.20
N PHE A 18 8.56 -6.98 1.30
CA PHE A 18 9.90 -7.44 1.60
C PHE A 18 10.96 -6.57 0.92
N LEU A 19 12.20 -6.71 1.37
CA LEU A 19 13.34 -6.00 0.79
C LEU A 19 14.15 -6.94 -0.08
N LYS A 20 14.37 -6.54 -1.33
CA LYS A 20 15.32 -7.19 -2.25
C LYS A 20 16.54 -6.29 -2.39
N THR A 21 17.74 -6.84 -2.20
CA THR A 21 18.99 -6.08 -2.32
C THR A 21 19.72 -6.48 -3.60
N GLU A 22 20.12 -5.50 -4.39
CA GLU A 22 21.00 -5.66 -5.54
C GLU A 22 22.26 -4.80 -5.35
N HIS A 23 23.38 -5.34 -5.82
CA HIS A 23 24.68 -4.68 -5.76
C HIS A 23 25.20 -4.51 -7.19
N ASP A 24 25.32 -3.27 -7.65
CA ASP A 24 25.83 -2.95 -8.99
C ASP A 24 27.31 -2.53 -8.95
N GLY A 25 28.09 -3.12 -8.04
CA GLY A 25 29.52 -2.85 -7.85
C GLY A 25 29.92 -1.47 -7.31
N ARG A 26 29.07 -0.43 -7.47
CA ARG A 26 29.32 0.94 -6.98
C ARG A 26 28.25 1.45 -6.02
N GLU A 27 27.03 0.94 -6.14
CA GLU A 27 25.87 1.40 -5.39
C GLU A 27 25.12 0.20 -4.82
N LYS A 28 24.56 0.40 -3.62
CA LYS A 28 23.68 -0.58 -2.99
C LYS A 28 22.25 -0.16 -3.27
N ILE A 29 21.53 -0.96 -4.04
CA ILE A 29 20.12 -0.72 -4.33
C ILE A 29 19.30 -1.66 -3.46
N VAL A 30 18.34 -1.11 -2.72
CA VAL A 30 17.38 -1.89 -1.94
C VAL A 30 15.99 -1.59 -2.47
N TYR A 31 15.40 -2.56 -3.15
CA TYR A 31 14.03 -2.50 -3.60
C TYR A 31 13.10 -2.85 -2.44
N VAL A 32 12.02 -2.09 -2.34
CA VAL A 32 10.86 -2.45 -1.53
C VAL A 32 9.88 -3.13 -2.48
N CYS A 33 9.52 -4.37 -2.21
CA CYS A 33 8.66 -5.17 -3.08
C CYS A 33 7.42 -5.63 -2.34
N VAL A 34 6.28 -5.69 -3.04
CA VAL A 34 5.12 -6.48 -2.61
C VAL A 34 5.41 -7.95 -2.87
N ASP A 35 5.09 -8.80 -1.90
CA ASP A 35 4.99 -10.24 -2.13
C ASP A 35 3.67 -10.55 -2.86
N ASP A 36 3.76 -10.61 -4.19
CA ASP A 36 2.68 -10.93 -5.11
C ASP A 36 2.69 -12.40 -5.55
N GLY A 37 3.55 -13.23 -4.95
CA GLY A 37 3.81 -14.60 -5.38
C GLY A 37 4.66 -14.74 -6.64
N ALA A 38 5.04 -13.64 -7.31
CA ALA A 38 5.95 -13.70 -8.45
C ALA A 38 7.42 -13.78 -7.97
N PRO A 39 8.32 -14.44 -8.72
CA PRO A 39 9.74 -14.46 -8.40
C PRO A 39 10.33 -13.05 -8.33
N GLY A 40 10.63 -12.57 -7.13
CA GLY A 40 11.23 -11.26 -6.88
C GLY A 40 10.27 -10.14 -6.51
N GLY A 41 8.96 -10.40 -6.48
CA GLY A 41 7.92 -9.44 -6.07
C GLY A 41 7.74 -8.24 -7.00
N LEU A 42 6.68 -7.45 -6.78
CA LEU A 42 6.46 -6.21 -7.52
C LEU A 42 7.13 -5.03 -6.79
N PRO A 43 8.11 -4.33 -7.41
CA PRO A 43 8.75 -3.18 -6.79
C PRO A 43 7.77 -2.01 -6.61
N VAL A 44 7.70 -1.50 -5.38
CA VAL A 44 6.91 -0.32 -4.97
C VAL A 44 7.73 0.94 -4.83
N GLY A 45 9.04 0.75 -4.84
CA GLY A 45 10.03 1.79 -4.74
C GLY A 45 11.38 1.15 -4.49
N HIS A 46 12.40 2.00 -4.43
CA HIS A 46 13.74 1.56 -4.15
C HIS A 46 14.51 2.68 -3.48
N VAL A 47 15.57 2.29 -2.78
CA VAL A 47 16.52 3.22 -2.18
C VAL A 47 17.91 2.91 -2.71
N ILE A 48 18.68 3.96 -2.94
CA ILE A 48 20.04 3.87 -3.49
C ILE A 48 21.00 4.43 -2.45
N GLY A 49 21.87 3.57 -1.94
CA GLY A 49 23.00 3.96 -1.10
C GLY A 49 24.16 4.41 -1.97
N LYS A 50 24.57 5.68 -1.80
CA LYS A 50 25.71 6.30 -2.49
C LYS A 50 26.98 6.21 -1.65
N ALA A 51 28.13 6.38 -2.31
CA ALA A 51 29.40 6.58 -1.63
C ALA A 51 29.29 7.80 -0.68
N GLY A 52 29.75 7.64 0.56
CA GLY A 52 29.60 8.66 1.61
C GLY A 52 28.43 8.42 2.58
N GLY A 53 27.72 7.29 2.46
CA GLY A 53 26.70 6.88 3.44
C GLY A 53 25.34 7.57 3.29
N VAL A 54 25.13 8.28 2.17
CA VAL A 54 23.88 8.97 1.87
C VAL A 54 22.95 8.06 1.08
N TRP A 55 21.66 8.16 1.37
CA TRP A 55 20.60 7.41 0.72
C TRP A 55 19.65 8.33 -0.05
N LEU A 56 19.24 7.85 -1.22
CA LEU A 56 18.19 8.44 -2.04
C LEU A 56 16.97 7.51 -2.01
N ALA A 57 15.77 8.06 -1.93
CA ALA A 57 14.53 7.29 -1.91
C ALA A 57 13.66 7.60 -3.11
N TYR A 58 13.17 6.55 -3.76
CA TYR A 58 12.29 6.64 -4.91
C TYR A 58 11.06 5.79 -4.68
N ALA A 59 9.88 6.40 -4.81
CA ALA A 59 8.60 5.70 -4.72
C ALA A 59 7.99 5.55 -6.11
N ARG A 60 7.27 4.44 -6.30
CA ARG A 60 6.44 4.25 -7.47
C ARG A 60 5.22 5.16 -7.38
N VAL A 61 4.96 5.93 -8.43
CA VAL A 61 3.85 6.89 -8.50
C VAL A 61 3.02 6.67 -9.76
N PRO A 62 1.69 6.90 -9.72
CA PRO A 62 0.86 6.85 -10.92
C PRO A 62 1.24 7.98 -11.88
N GLN A 63 1.33 7.66 -13.18
CA GLN A 63 1.63 8.59 -14.26
C GLN A 63 0.71 8.28 -15.46
N GLY A 64 -0.53 8.74 -15.39
CA GLY A 64 -1.58 8.34 -16.33
C GLY A 64 -1.89 6.85 -16.18
N ASP A 65 -1.79 6.10 -17.27
CA ASP A 65 -2.12 4.65 -17.30
C ASP A 65 -0.94 3.74 -16.91
N TYR A 66 0.23 4.31 -16.61
CA TYR A 66 1.43 3.58 -16.19
C TYR A 66 1.97 4.10 -14.87
N PHE A 67 3.00 3.43 -14.36
CA PHE A 67 3.70 3.85 -13.15
C PHE A 67 5.08 4.39 -13.47
N GLY A 68 5.36 5.58 -12.96
CA GLY A 68 6.69 6.18 -12.94
C GLY A 68 7.41 5.93 -11.62
N SER A 69 8.62 6.47 -11.52
CA SER A 69 9.42 6.49 -10.29
C SER A 69 9.72 7.95 -9.94
N ALA A 70 9.22 8.42 -8.80
CA ALA A 70 9.49 9.76 -8.31
C ALA A 70 10.53 9.71 -7.19
N GLN A 71 11.47 10.66 -7.20
CA GLN A 71 12.35 10.86 -6.05
C GLN A 71 11.55 11.52 -4.93
N VAL A 72 11.44 10.85 -3.78
CA VAL A 72 10.62 11.29 -2.65
C VAL A 72 11.46 11.80 -1.48
N ALA A 73 12.74 11.43 -1.43
CA ALA A 73 13.69 12.02 -0.48
C ALA A 73 15.14 11.90 -0.98
N LEU A 74 15.98 12.79 -0.47
CA LEU A 74 17.42 12.85 -0.71
C LEU A 74 18.16 13.20 0.58
N GLY A 75 19.46 12.86 0.65
CA GLY A 75 20.29 13.25 1.79
C GLY A 75 20.04 12.44 3.06
N LEU A 76 19.35 11.31 2.98
CA LEU A 76 19.02 10.50 4.15
C LEU A 76 20.25 9.75 4.65
N THR A 77 20.40 9.66 5.96
CA THR A 77 21.64 9.17 6.58
C THR A 77 21.61 7.67 6.83
N THR A 78 20.42 7.06 6.77
CA THR A 78 20.23 5.63 7.01
C THR A 78 19.33 4.98 5.96
N CYS A 79 19.53 3.67 5.76
CA CYS A 79 18.64 2.85 4.94
C CYS A 79 17.22 2.84 5.52
N ASP A 80 17.07 2.85 6.86
CA ASP A 80 15.77 2.89 7.54
C ASP A 80 14.97 4.14 7.18
N GLU A 81 15.59 5.32 7.24
CA GLU A 81 14.96 6.58 6.85
C GLU A 81 14.54 6.55 5.38
N ALA A 82 15.41 6.03 4.51
CA ALA A 82 15.11 5.96 3.09
C ALA A 82 13.97 5.00 2.77
N VAL A 83 13.95 3.83 3.39
CA VAL A 83 12.85 2.88 3.23
C VAL A 83 11.56 3.50 3.77
N ARG A 84 11.57 4.13 4.95
CA ARG A 84 10.39 4.85 5.46
C ARG A 84 9.89 5.92 4.50
N ALA A 85 10.77 6.73 3.92
CA ALA A 85 10.37 7.74 2.94
C ALA A 85 9.64 7.11 1.72
N VAL A 86 10.10 5.95 1.24
CA VAL A 86 9.38 5.17 0.22
C VAL A 86 8.03 4.68 0.76
N LEU A 87 7.99 4.10 1.97
CA LEU A 87 6.75 3.61 2.58
C LEU A 87 5.71 4.72 2.80
N ASP A 88 6.14 5.95 3.09
CA ASP A 88 5.24 7.08 3.34
C ASP A 88 4.65 7.64 2.03
N HIS A 89 5.36 7.48 0.90
CA HIS A 89 4.94 8.04 -0.39
C HIS A 89 4.36 7.02 -1.37
N ALA A 90 4.75 5.75 -1.27
CA ALA A 90 4.26 4.71 -2.17
C ALA A 90 2.75 4.55 -1.97
N ARG A 91 1.98 4.74 -3.05
CA ARG A 91 0.54 4.51 -3.06
C ARG A 91 0.27 3.01 -3.18
N TYR A 92 0.32 2.31 -2.04
CA TYR A 92 0.17 0.84 -1.95
C TYR A 92 -1.08 0.30 -2.64
N SER A 93 -2.17 1.07 -2.65
CA SER A 93 -3.41 0.74 -3.35
C SER A 93 -3.23 0.51 -4.85
N ASP A 94 -2.45 1.37 -5.51
CA ASP A 94 -2.29 1.34 -6.95
C ASP A 94 -1.43 0.15 -7.37
N ILE A 95 -0.53 -0.24 -6.48
CA ILE A 95 0.41 -1.33 -6.64
C ILE A 95 -0.28 -2.67 -6.42
N LEU A 96 -1.11 -2.78 -5.39
CA LEU A 96 -1.92 -3.98 -5.17
C LEU A 96 -2.95 -4.16 -6.29
N ARG A 97 -3.50 -3.08 -6.87
CA ARG A 97 -4.27 -3.14 -8.13
C ARG A 97 -3.48 -3.67 -9.32
N ALA A 98 -2.19 -3.36 -9.41
CA ALA A 98 -1.34 -3.82 -10.49
C ALA A 98 -0.98 -5.31 -10.32
N VAL A 99 -0.78 -5.75 -9.08
CA VAL A 99 -0.64 -7.18 -8.71
C VAL A 99 -1.92 -7.94 -9.07
N GLU A 100 -3.08 -7.49 -8.60
CA GLU A 100 -4.37 -8.13 -8.89
C GLU A 100 -4.64 -8.29 -10.40
N ARG A 101 -4.28 -7.28 -11.21
CA ARG A 101 -4.40 -7.33 -12.67
C ARG A 101 -3.42 -8.31 -13.34
N SER A 102 -2.25 -8.54 -12.75
CA SER A 102 -1.19 -9.38 -13.34
C SER A 102 -1.25 -10.84 -12.89
N SER A 103 -1.87 -11.14 -11.73
CA SER A 103 -2.01 -12.50 -11.22
C SER A 103 -3.09 -13.34 -11.92
N GLY A 104 -3.90 -12.76 -12.82
CA GLY A 104 -4.92 -13.50 -13.59
C GLY A 104 -6.05 -14.14 -12.76
N GLY A 105 -6.11 -13.87 -11.46
CA GLY A 105 -7.16 -14.35 -10.56
C GLY A 105 -8.42 -13.50 -10.63
N VAL A 106 -9.59 -14.09 -10.36
CA VAL A 106 -10.83 -13.34 -10.13
C VAL A 106 -10.54 -12.32 -9.02
N ALA A 107 -10.70 -11.02 -9.32
CA ALA A 107 -10.41 -9.96 -8.37
C ALA A 107 -11.21 -10.21 -7.09
N LYS A 108 -10.53 -10.47 -5.97
CA LYS A 108 -11.19 -10.68 -4.67
C LYS A 108 -11.90 -9.39 -4.28
N THR A 109 -13.19 -9.51 -3.99
CA THR A 109 -13.99 -8.42 -3.45
C THR A 109 -14.43 -8.77 -2.04
N TYR A 110 -14.68 -7.74 -1.25
CA TYR A 110 -15.18 -7.83 0.11
C TYR A 110 -16.48 -7.06 0.17
N THR A 111 -17.39 -7.48 1.05
CA THR A 111 -18.60 -6.72 1.35
C THR A 111 -18.67 -6.42 2.84
N ALA A 112 -19.17 -5.23 3.16
CA ALA A 112 -19.56 -4.86 4.51
C ALA A 112 -21.02 -4.41 4.48
N VAL A 113 -21.75 -4.73 5.54
CA VAL A 113 -23.07 -4.15 5.81
C VAL A 113 -22.85 -3.07 6.86
N VAL A 114 -23.04 -1.81 6.46
CA VAL A 114 -22.82 -0.63 7.28
C VAL A 114 -24.10 0.18 7.42
N ASP A 115 -24.11 1.14 8.34
CA ASP A 115 -25.24 2.05 8.48
C ASP A 115 -25.42 2.90 7.21
N PRO A 116 -26.66 3.27 6.81
CA PRO A 116 -26.92 3.96 5.55
C PRO A 116 -26.10 5.24 5.35
N GLY A 117 -25.90 6.04 6.41
CA GLY A 117 -25.08 7.26 6.33
C GLY A 117 -23.60 6.97 6.05
N HIS A 118 -23.05 5.89 6.62
CA HIS A 118 -21.69 5.44 6.31
C HIS A 118 -21.57 4.87 4.90
N ALA A 119 -22.59 4.15 4.43
CA ALA A 119 -22.62 3.67 3.05
C ALA A 119 -22.60 4.86 2.07
N GLU A 120 -23.48 5.84 2.25
CA GLU A 120 -23.48 7.05 1.42
C GLU A 120 -22.13 7.76 1.46
N TRP A 121 -21.58 8.00 2.66
CA TRP A 121 -20.28 8.65 2.81
C TRP A 121 -19.16 7.90 2.07
N LEU A 122 -19.08 6.57 2.22
CA LEU A 122 -18.13 5.74 1.48
C LEU A 122 -18.29 5.86 -0.04
N GLY A 123 -19.52 6.01 -0.53
CA GLY A 123 -19.81 6.23 -1.95
C GLY A 123 -19.37 7.60 -2.47
N THR A 124 -19.13 8.58 -1.59
CA THR A 124 -18.61 9.90 -1.96
C THR A 124 -17.09 9.96 -2.07
N LEU A 125 -16.38 8.91 -1.63
CA LEU A 125 -14.92 8.89 -1.66
C LEU A 125 -14.41 8.77 -3.10
N GLU A 126 -13.69 9.79 -3.57
CA GLU A 126 -12.98 9.73 -4.85
C GLU A 126 -11.79 8.75 -4.80
N GLU A 127 -11.17 8.61 -3.62
CA GLU A 127 -10.14 7.62 -3.31
C GLU A 127 -10.44 6.87 -2.00
N PRO A 128 -10.17 5.55 -1.92
CA PRO A 128 -9.65 4.71 -2.98
C PRO A 128 -10.73 4.33 -3.98
N ALA A 129 -10.36 4.25 -5.26
CA ALA A 129 -11.24 3.63 -6.26
C ALA A 129 -11.48 2.15 -5.92
N GLY A 130 -12.66 1.64 -6.27
CA GLY A 130 -13.06 0.25 -6.01
C GLY A 130 -14.01 0.07 -4.83
N ILE A 131 -14.61 1.17 -4.36
CA ILE A 131 -15.76 1.15 -3.45
C ILE A 131 -17.02 1.23 -4.32
N THR A 132 -18.01 0.37 -4.07
CA THR A 132 -19.27 0.33 -4.82
C THR A 132 -20.44 0.13 -3.87
N LEU A 133 -21.40 1.03 -3.92
CA LEU A 133 -22.66 0.89 -3.19
C LEU A 133 -23.55 -0.17 -3.85
N LEU A 134 -23.99 -1.16 -3.08
CA LEU A 134 -24.89 -2.21 -3.55
C LEU A 134 -26.36 -1.97 -3.14
N GLY A 135 -26.62 -0.95 -2.31
CA GLY A 135 -27.93 -0.68 -1.72
C GLY A 135 -28.08 -1.28 -0.31
N ASP A 136 -29.11 -0.84 0.42
CA ASP A 136 -29.47 -1.34 1.76
C ASP A 136 -28.33 -1.36 2.79
N GLY A 137 -27.46 -0.34 2.75
CA GLY A 137 -26.28 -0.26 3.62
C GLY A 137 -25.16 -1.22 3.25
N LYS A 138 -25.30 -2.01 2.18
CA LYS A 138 -24.25 -2.92 1.71
C LYS A 138 -23.28 -2.20 0.78
N VAL A 139 -22.00 -2.32 1.08
CA VAL A 139 -20.90 -1.76 0.30
C VAL A 139 -19.97 -2.88 -0.14
N ARG A 140 -19.54 -2.86 -1.40
CA ARG A 140 -18.50 -3.73 -1.94
C ARG A 140 -17.19 -2.96 -2.07
N PHE A 141 -16.10 -3.62 -1.70
CA PHE A 141 -14.73 -3.15 -1.83
C PHE A 141 -13.96 -4.13 -2.69
N THR A 142 -13.13 -3.63 -3.60
CA THR A 142 -12.06 -4.45 -4.17
C THR A 142 -10.96 -4.69 -3.13
N GLU A 143 -10.19 -5.76 -3.25
CA GLU A 143 -9.00 -5.98 -2.40
C GLU A 143 -8.09 -4.74 -2.37
N SER A 144 -7.91 -4.06 -3.51
CA SER A 144 -7.15 -2.81 -3.52
C SER A 144 -7.70 -1.69 -2.65
N ALA A 145 -9.03 -1.55 -2.59
CA ALA A 145 -9.68 -0.54 -1.75
C ALA A 145 -9.49 -0.93 -0.28
N ILE A 146 -9.65 -2.22 0.05
CA ILE A 146 -9.35 -2.75 1.39
C ILE A 146 -7.91 -2.49 1.79
N ALA A 147 -6.95 -2.74 0.91
CA ALA A 147 -5.55 -2.54 1.22
C ALA A 147 -5.18 -1.06 1.40
N TYR A 148 -5.79 -0.14 0.63
CA TYR A 148 -5.66 1.29 0.88
C TYR A 148 -6.16 1.64 2.27
N LEU A 149 -7.35 1.16 2.63
CA LEU A 149 -7.99 1.46 3.90
C LEU A 149 -7.29 0.79 5.09
N ARG A 150 -6.43 -0.22 4.90
CA ARG A 150 -5.59 -0.78 5.99
C ARG A 150 -4.59 0.23 6.56
N LYS A 151 -4.16 1.21 5.75
CA LYS A 151 -3.37 2.37 6.19
C LYS A 151 -3.70 3.58 5.31
N PRO A 152 -4.88 4.20 5.52
CA PRO A 152 -5.29 5.35 4.74
C PRO A 152 -4.42 6.57 5.07
N PRO A 153 -4.27 7.54 4.16
CA PRO A 153 -3.58 8.78 4.46
C PRO A 153 -4.39 9.67 5.41
N PRO A 154 -3.76 10.54 6.20
CA PRO A 154 -4.46 11.62 6.88
C PRO A 154 -5.10 12.59 5.86
N PRO A 155 -6.28 13.18 6.14
CA PRO A 155 -7.08 13.01 7.35
C PRO A 155 -8.03 11.79 7.32
N LEU A 156 -8.09 11.05 6.21
CA LEU A 156 -9.03 9.94 6.01
C LEU A 156 -8.88 8.85 7.08
N SER A 157 -7.66 8.60 7.56
CA SER A 157 -7.38 7.66 8.66
C SER A 157 -8.02 8.00 10.00
N LEU A 158 -8.57 9.21 10.16
CA LEU A 158 -9.34 9.57 11.34
C LEU A 158 -10.78 9.03 11.27
N PHE A 159 -11.28 8.76 10.07
CA PHE A 159 -12.68 8.44 9.81
C PHE A 159 -12.87 7.01 9.31
N VAL A 160 -11.90 6.45 8.60
CA VAL A 160 -11.99 5.09 8.07
C VAL A 160 -10.65 4.39 8.14
N GLU A 161 -10.65 3.13 8.57
CA GLU A 161 -9.52 2.23 8.41
C GLU A 161 -9.98 0.77 8.39
N VAL A 162 -9.12 -0.13 7.93
CA VAL A 162 -9.33 -1.57 7.98
C VAL A 162 -8.31 -2.21 8.91
N GLN A 163 -8.80 -2.98 9.88
CA GLN A 163 -7.97 -3.77 10.78
C GLN A 163 -8.37 -5.25 10.68
N GLY A 164 -7.51 -6.07 10.08
CA GLY A 164 -7.82 -7.49 9.85
C GLY A 164 -9.01 -7.66 8.91
N ASP A 165 -10.07 -8.27 9.42
CA ASP A 165 -11.36 -8.52 8.77
C ASP A 165 -12.45 -7.50 9.20
N ARG A 166 -12.04 -6.34 9.72
CA ARG A 166 -12.96 -5.30 10.20
C ARG A 166 -12.73 -3.98 9.51
N LEU A 167 -13.82 -3.33 9.12
CA LEU A 167 -13.87 -1.96 8.66
C LEU A 167 -14.27 -1.07 9.84
N ILE A 168 -13.39 -0.16 10.23
CA ILE A 168 -13.66 0.84 11.27
C ILE A 168 -14.05 2.14 10.56
N LEU A 169 -15.19 2.70 10.92
CA LEU A 169 -15.77 3.92 10.34
C LEU A 169 -16.35 4.79 11.45
N ASP A 170 -15.82 6.00 11.61
CA ASP A 170 -16.22 6.96 12.65
C ASP A 170 -16.41 6.27 14.03
N PHE A 171 -15.39 5.51 14.44
CA PHE A 171 -15.36 4.70 15.67
C PHE A 171 -16.33 3.51 15.74
N MET A 172 -17.16 3.29 14.72
CA MET A 172 -17.99 2.09 14.56
C MET A 172 -17.21 0.99 13.86
N THR A 173 -17.54 -0.27 14.15
CA THR A 173 -16.85 -1.44 13.59
C THR A 173 -17.84 -2.29 12.79
N TYR A 174 -17.46 -2.67 11.58
CA TYR A 174 -18.24 -3.50 10.66
C TYR A 174 -17.42 -4.69 10.18
N ASP A 175 -18.07 -5.83 9.99
CA ASP A 175 -17.42 -7.03 9.47
C ASP A 175 -17.20 -6.91 7.96
N LEU A 176 -15.97 -7.21 7.51
CA LEU A 176 -15.62 -7.38 6.11
C LEU A 176 -15.68 -8.85 5.73
N THR A 177 -16.63 -9.20 4.87
CA THR A 177 -16.81 -10.57 4.38
C THR A 177 -16.26 -10.69 2.96
N PRO A 178 -15.31 -11.58 2.68
CA PRO A 178 -14.88 -11.84 1.30
C PRO A 178 -16.04 -12.44 0.49
N ASP A 179 -16.28 -11.89 -0.71
CA ASP A 179 -17.18 -12.49 -1.68
C ASP A 179 -16.55 -13.81 -2.20
N ARG A 180 -17.35 -14.88 -2.25
CA ARG A 180 -16.93 -16.22 -2.69
C ARG A 180 -16.80 -16.32 -4.21
#